data_AF-A0A1Q8CWX3-F1
#
_entry.id   AF-A0A1Q8CWX3-F1
#
_cell.length_a   1.000
_cell.length_b   1.000
_cell.length_c   1.000
_cell.angle_alpha   90.00
_cell.angle_beta   90.00
_cell.angle_gamma   90.00
#
_symmetry.space_group_name_H-M   'P 1'
#
loop_
_entity.id
_entity.type
_entity.pdbx_description
1 polymer ?
#
loop_
_entity_poly.entity_id
_entity_poly.type
_entity_poly.pdbx_seq_one_letter_code
_entity_poly.pdbx_strand_id
1 'polypeptide(L)'
;MAETARATARRPAQGRAARPVRGPGRLHPPPRPQRGDHTGPSPVDRRKLASKHHLITDATGIPLAVTLTGGHRNDVTQLIPLLDAIPPVRGMVGKPLRRPRRLYADRGYDHDKYRRLVRAQGITPVIARRGVQHGSGLGTVRCPAERTFAWLKGVERRADVHQAILSLACSLICLRKLILN
;
A
#
# COMPACT_ATOMS: atom_id res chain seq x y z
N MET A 1 47.28 -73.48 -22.24
CA MET A 1 47.36 -72.59 -23.40
C MET A 1 46.37 -71.46 -23.17
N ALA A 2 46.87 -70.21 -23.20
CA ALA A 2 46.18 -68.93 -23.48
C ALA A 2 44.89 -68.57 -22.70
N GLU A 3 44.61 -67.36 -22.27
CA GLU A 3 45.35 -66.09 -22.20
C GLU A 3 44.46 -65.13 -21.38
N THR A 4 45.09 -64.34 -20.51
CA THR A 4 44.52 -63.25 -19.71
C THR A 4 43.92 -62.14 -20.58
N ALA A 5 42.73 -61.64 -20.24
CA ALA A 5 42.28 -60.32 -20.66
C ALA A 5 41.52 -59.59 -19.53
N ARG A 6 42.13 -58.51 -19.04
CA ARG A 6 41.57 -57.51 -18.11
C ARG A 6 40.82 -56.41 -18.88
N ALA A 7 39.97 -55.71 -18.12
CA ALA A 7 39.52 -54.31 -18.31
C ALA A 7 38.35 -54.11 -19.30
N THR A 8 37.42 -53.17 -19.13
CA THR A 8 37.33 -51.98 -18.26
C THR A 8 35.86 -51.54 -18.18
N ALA A 9 35.36 -51.23 -16.98
CA ALA A 9 34.05 -50.62 -16.81
C ALA A 9 34.05 -49.18 -17.36
N ARG A 10 33.19 -48.88 -18.33
CA ARG A 10 32.99 -47.52 -18.87
C ARG A 10 32.22 -46.66 -17.85
N ARG A 11 32.86 -45.59 -17.37
CA ARG A 11 32.24 -44.48 -16.63
C ARG A 11 31.36 -43.63 -17.57
N PRO A 12 30.22 -43.10 -17.12
CA PRO A 12 29.47 -42.10 -17.88
C PRO A 12 30.24 -40.77 -17.90
N ALA A 13 30.30 -40.15 -19.06
CA ALA A 13 30.91 -38.83 -19.26
C ALA A 13 30.11 -37.76 -18.50
N GLN A 14 30.75 -37.10 -17.54
CA GLN A 14 30.23 -35.90 -16.90
C GLN A 14 30.23 -34.75 -17.91
N GLY A 15 29.05 -34.36 -18.38
CA GLY A 15 28.85 -33.15 -19.18
C GLY A 15 29.26 -31.91 -18.39
N ARG A 16 30.18 -31.13 -18.96
CA ARG A 16 30.63 -29.83 -18.43
C ARG A 16 29.43 -28.90 -18.20
N ALA A 17 29.23 -28.47 -16.96
CA ALA A 17 28.35 -27.36 -16.64
C ALA A 17 28.85 -26.09 -17.34
N ALA A 18 28.01 -25.50 -18.18
CA ALA A 18 28.27 -24.21 -18.81
C ALA A 18 28.37 -23.12 -17.72
N ARG A 19 29.50 -22.41 -17.67
CA ARG A 19 29.65 -21.19 -16.87
C ARG A 19 28.71 -20.12 -17.42
N PRO A 20 27.87 -19.46 -16.59
CA PRO A 20 27.11 -18.31 -17.06
C PRO A 20 28.07 -17.13 -17.31
N VAL A 21 28.12 -16.68 -18.56
CA VAL A 21 28.85 -15.48 -18.98
C VAL A 21 28.14 -14.26 -18.39
N ARG A 22 28.88 -13.45 -17.63
CA ARG A 22 28.41 -12.21 -17.02
C ARG A 22 28.31 -11.13 -18.11
N GLY A 23 27.10 -10.85 -18.60
CA GLY A 23 26.85 -9.74 -19.52
C GLY A 23 27.08 -8.36 -18.87
N PRO A 24 27.31 -7.31 -19.67
CA PRO A 24 27.69 -5.98 -19.17
C PRO A 24 26.54 -5.36 -18.37
N GLY A 25 26.90 -4.76 -17.23
CA GLY A 25 25.97 -4.30 -16.21
C GLY A 25 25.01 -3.20 -16.69
N ARG A 26 23.75 -3.28 -16.22
CA ARG A 26 22.86 -2.13 -16.19
C ARG A 26 23.49 -1.07 -15.26
N LEU A 27 23.89 0.07 -15.83
CA LEU A 27 24.45 1.23 -15.14
C LEU A 27 23.43 2.01 -14.26
N HIS A 28 22.24 1.47 -14.04
CA HIS A 28 21.34 2.01 -13.04
C HIS A 28 21.44 1.17 -11.77
N PRO A 29 21.97 1.71 -10.66
CA PRO A 29 21.75 1.07 -9.37
C PRO A 29 20.24 0.88 -9.20
N PRO A 30 19.77 -0.28 -8.71
CA PRO A 30 18.35 -0.42 -8.35
C PRO A 30 18.00 0.73 -7.41
N PRO A 31 16.79 1.33 -7.55
CA PRO A 31 16.39 2.44 -6.69
C PRO A 31 16.68 2.03 -5.25
N ARG A 32 17.61 2.75 -4.61
CA ARG A 32 17.95 2.49 -3.22
C ARG A 32 16.66 2.68 -2.46
N PRO A 33 16.19 1.68 -1.70
CA PRO A 33 14.94 1.84 -1.00
C PRO A 33 15.12 2.98 -0.01
N GLN A 34 14.33 4.03 -0.20
CA GLN A 34 14.37 5.22 0.63
C GLN A 34 13.93 4.78 2.02
N ARG A 35 14.90 4.60 2.93
CA ARG A 35 14.65 4.33 4.35
C ARG A 35 14.12 5.62 4.97
N GLY A 36 12.81 5.81 4.91
CA GLY A 36 12.08 6.78 5.70
C GLY A 36 11.09 6.07 6.63
N ASP A 37 10.47 6.82 7.54
CA ASP A 37 9.49 6.31 8.51
C ASP A 37 8.28 5.61 7.86
N HIS A 38 8.06 5.88 6.58
CA HIS A 38 6.98 5.34 5.77
C HIS A 38 7.35 4.08 4.97
N THR A 39 8.55 3.54 5.16
CA THR A 39 9.06 2.36 4.45
C THR A 39 9.53 1.31 5.46
N GLY A 40 9.15 0.04 5.30
CA GLY A 40 9.58 -1.02 6.22
C GLY A 40 9.58 -2.43 5.59
N PRO A 41 9.99 -3.47 6.34
CA PRO A 41 10.07 -4.82 5.79
C PRO A 41 8.74 -5.27 5.20
N SER A 42 8.77 -5.85 4.01
CA SER A 42 7.59 -6.42 3.38
C SER A 42 7.11 -7.64 4.19
N PRO A 43 5.79 -7.80 4.39
CA PRO A 43 5.25 -8.96 5.10
C PRO A 43 5.46 -10.26 4.31
N VAL A 44 5.61 -10.19 2.99
CA VAL A 44 5.80 -11.36 2.10
C VAL A 44 7.28 -11.75 1.99
N ASP A 45 8.17 -10.75 1.91
CA ASP A 45 9.62 -10.96 1.80
C ASP A 45 10.32 -9.92 2.68
N ARG A 46 10.72 -10.33 3.88
CA ARG A 46 11.29 -9.41 4.88
C ARG A 46 12.62 -8.79 4.43
N ARG A 47 13.26 -9.30 3.38
CA ARG A 47 14.48 -8.71 2.79
C ARG A 47 14.15 -7.54 1.86
N LYS A 48 12.90 -7.40 1.43
CA LYS A 48 12.42 -6.29 0.61
C LYS A 48 11.75 -5.24 1.47
N LEU A 49 11.91 -3.99 1.05
CA LEU A 49 11.22 -2.85 1.63
C LEU A 49 9.92 -2.59 0.89
N ALA A 50 8.87 -2.29 1.64
CA ALA A 50 7.53 -1.98 1.13
C ALA A 50 6.87 -0.89 1.98
N SER A 51 5.88 -0.25 1.37
CA SER A 51 5.05 0.77 1.98
C SER A 51 3.58 0.40 1.80
N LYS A 52 2.73 0.92 2.68
CA LYS A 52 1.29 0.67 2.74
C LYS A 52 0.56 2.00 2.74
N HIS A 53 -0.33 2.14 1.77
CA HIS A 53 -1.30 3.23 1.71
C HIS A 53 -2.51 2.88 2.56
N HIS A 54 -2.95 3.82 3.39
CA HIS A 54 -4.23 3.78 4.05
C HIS A 54 -5.08 4.93 3.51
N LEU A 55 -6.28 4.62 3.04
CA LEU A 55 -7.16 5.54 2.33
C LEU A 55 -8.54 5.54 2.98
N ILE A 56 -9.11 6.73 3.18
CA ILE A 56 -10.54 6.93 3.42
C ILE A 56 -11.12 7.72 2.24
N THR A 57 -12.24 7.23 1.72
CA THR A 57 -13.03 7.94 0.71
C THR A 57 -14.41 8.30 1.26
N ASP A 58 -15.09 9.20 0.58
CA ASP A 58 -16.54 9.31 0.69
C ASP A 58 -17.24 8.11 0.01
N ALA A 59 -18.58 8.15 -0.04
CA ALA A 59 -19.38 7.09 -0.66
C ALA A 59 -19.25 7.03 -2.20
N THR A 60 -18.75 8.08 -2.85
CA THR A 60 -18.56 8.16 -4.31
C THR A 60 -17.15 7.78 -4.75
N GLY A 61 -16.22 7.65 -3.80
CA GLY A 61 -14.82 7.31 -4.04
C GLY A 61 -13.87 8.51 -3.98
N ILE A 62 -14.34 9.71 -3.64
CA ILE A 62 -13.48 10.89 -3.47
C ILE A 62 -12.56 10.67 -2.26
N PRO A 63 -11.23 10.74 -2.41
CA PRO A 63 -10.31 10.57 -1.29
C PRO A 63 -10.45 11.73 -0.31
N LEU A 64 -10.77 11.42 0.95
CA LEU A 64 -10.85 12.38 2.05
C LEU A 64 -9.53 12.48 2.81
N ALA A 65 -8.85 11.35 3.00
CA ALA A 65 -7.54 11.29 3.65
C ALA A 65 -6.72 10.09 3.12
N VAL A 66 -5.42 10.29 3.00
CA VAL A 66 -4.44 9.24 2.65
C VAL A 66 -3.25 9.35 3.59
N THR A 67 -2.80 8.21 4.13
CA THR A 67 -1.57 8.13 4.91
C THR A 67 -0.68 6.98 4.41
N LEU A 68 0.62 7.11 4.61
CA LEU A 68 1.61 6.12 4.21
C LEU A 68 2.34 5.58 5.44
N THR A 69 2.54 4.26 5.48
CA THR A 69 3.29 3.60 6.55
C THR A 69 4.18 2.50 5.99
N GLY A 70 5.19 2.07 6.74
CA GLY A 70 5.99 0.90 6.34
C GLY A 70 5.16 -0.39 6.25
N GLY A 71 5.53 -1.28 5.32
CA GLY A 71 4.77 -2.49 4.98
C GLY A 71 4.51 -3.47 6.13
N HIS A 72 5.33 -3.43 7.17
CA HIS A 72 5.17 -4.25 8.38
C HIS A 72 4.06 -3.77 9.32
N ARG A 73 3.58 -2.52 9.17
CA ARG A 73 2.56 -1.96 10.05
C ARG A 73 1.22 -2.65 9.83
N ASN A 74 0.51 -2.92 10.93
CA ASN A 74 -0.83 -3.50 10.89
C ASN A 74 -1.86 -2.40 10.57
N ASP A 75 -2.68 -2.63 9.55
CA ASP A 75 -3.63 -1.67 9.01
C ASP A 75 -4.64 -1.19 10.06
N VAL A 76 -5.03 -2.08 10.98
CA VAL A 76 -5.99 -1.74 12.04
C VAL A 76 -5.50 -0.60 12.93
N THR A 77 -4.17 -0.46 13.11
CA THR A 77 -3.57 0.60 13.93
C THR A 77 -3.70 1.98 13.29
N GLN A 78 -3.90 2.04 11.98
CA GLN A 78 -3.98 3.28 11.22
C GLN A 78 -5.41 3.80 11.08
N LEU A 79 -6.41 3.05 11.53
CA LEU A 79 -7.82 3.43 11.42
C LEU A 79 -8.14 4.77 12.09
N ILE A 80 -7.72 4.94 13.35
CA ILE A 80 -8.01 6.16 14.12
C ILE A 80 -7.19 7.36 13.61
N PRO A 81 -5.86 7.25 13.42
CA PRO A 81 -5.07 8.32 12.80
C PRO A 81 -5.64 8.79 11.46
N LEU A 82 -6.11 7.86 10.62
CA LEU A 82 -6.68 8.18 9.32
C LEU A 82 -8.04 8.86 9.41
N LEU A 83 -8.90 8.47 10.37
CA LEU A 83 -10.15 9.17 10.66
C LEU A 83 -9.92 10.59 11.18
N ASP A 84 -8.88 10.80 11.98
CA ASP A 84 -8.51 12.11 12.52
C ASP A 84 -7.92 13.03 11.44
N ALA A 85 -7.33 12.45 10.39
CA ALA A 85 -6.80 13.18 9.24
C ALA A 85 -7.87 13.69 8.26
N ILE A 86 -9.15 13.33 8.43
CA ILE A 86 -10.23 13.80 7.55
C ILE A 86 -10.37 15.33 7.70
N PRO A 87 -10.19 16.10 6.62
CA PRO A 87 -10.37 17.54 6.69
C PRO A 87 -11.84 17.90 6.92
N PRO A 88 -12.14 19.08 7.47
CA PRO A 88 -13.51 19.55 7.56
C PRO A 88 -14.13 19.64 6.16
N VAL A 89 -15.21 18.89 5.93
CA VAL A 89 -15.95 18.92 4.66
C VAL A 89 -16.78 20.19 4.65
N ARG A 90 -16.37 21.16 3.82
CA ARG A 90 -17.07 22.43 3.56
C ARG A 90 -18.07 22.23 2.42
N GLY A 91 -19.20 22.95 2.43
CA GLY A 91 -20.14 22.95 1.30
C GLY A 91 -21.62 22.71 1.65
N MET A 92 -21.94 22.42 2.91
CA MET A 92 -23.33 22.46 3.40
C MET A 92 -23.51 23.64 4.34
N VAL A 93 -24.68 24.27 4.32
CA VAL A 93 -25.05 25.35 5.27
C VAL A 93 -24.99 24.79 6.69
N GLY A 94 -24.11 25.32 7.52
CA GLY A 94 -23.89 24.89 8.90
C GLY A 94 -22.43 24.58 9.25
N LYS A 95 -22.20 24.00 10.44
CA LYS A 95 -20.86 23.63 10.91
C LYS A 95 -20.24 22.56 9.99
N PRO A 96 -19.03 22.77 9.43
CA PRO A 96 -18.38 21.79 8.58
C PRO A 96 -18.32 20.41 9.25
N LEU A 97 -18.82 19.38 8.56
CA LEU A 97 -18.78 18.01 9.05
C LEU A 97 -17.33 17.52 9.00
N ARG A 98 -16.78 17.16 10.16
CA ARG A 98 -15.44 16.55 10.28
C ARG A 98 -15.47 15.03 10.39
N ARG A 99 -16.62 14.44 10.74
CA ARG A 99 -16.76 13.02 11.03
C ARG A 99 -17.88 12.39 10.19
N PRO A 100 -17.66 11.23 9.58
CA PRO A 100 -18.71 10.52 8.86
C PRO A 100 -19.74 9.94 9.84
N ARG A 101 -21.00 9.83 9.42
CA ARG A 101 -22.05 9.17 10.23
C ARG A 101 -21.82 7.65 10.36
N ARG A 102 -21.32 7.04 9.29
CA ARG A 102 -21.06 5.60 9.17
C ARG A 102 -19.70 5.38 8.54
N LEU A 103 -18.95 4.42 9.06
CA LEU A 103 -17.66 4.02 8.51
C LEU A 103 -17.72 2.58 8.02
N TYR A 104 -17.52 2.39 6.73
CA TYR A 104 -17.41 1.08 6.12
C TYR A 104 -15.93 0.68 6.07
N ALA A 105 -15.59 -0.50 6.57
CA ALA A 105 -14.22 -1.01 6.50
C ALA A 105 -14.20 -2.53 6.29
N ASP A 106 -13.07 -3.02 5.78
CA ASP A 106 -12.88 -4.44 5.54
C ASP A 106 -12.87 -5.27 6.81
N ARG A 107 -13.13 -6.56 6.66
CA ARG A 107 -13.07 -7.57 7.73
C ARG A 107 -11.71 -7.59 8.46
N GLY A 108 -10.63 -7.16 7.78
CA GLY A 108 -9.32 -6.98 8.39
C GLY A 108 -9.32 -6.03 9.59
N TYR A 109 -10.24 -5.06 9.61
CA TYR A 109 -10.40 -4.08 10.69
C TYR A 109 -11.31 -4.55 11.84
N ASP A 110 -11.83 -5.78 11.79
CA ASP A 110 -12.71 -6.28 12.83
C ASP A 110 -11.96 -6.57 14.13
N HIS A 111 -12.04 -5.62 15.06
CA HIS A 111 -11.55 -5.80 16.42
C HIS A 111 -12.30 -4.86 17.37
N ASP A 112 -12.79 -5.38 18.51
CA ASP A 112 -13.72 -4.64 19.38
C ASP A 112 -13.12 -3.36 19.96
N LYS A 113 -11.81 -3.35 20.22
CA LYS A 113 -11.08 -2.13 20.62
C LYS A 113 -11.36 -0.98 19.65
N TYR A 114 -11.22 -1.23 18.36
CA TYR A 114 -11.37 -0.19 17.34
C TYR A 114 -12.84 0.14 17.07
N ARG A 115 -13.76 -0.82 17.19
CA ARG A 115 -15.20 -0.52 17.15
C ARG A 115 -15.61 0.44 18.26
N ARG A 116 -15.07 0.27 19.48
CA ARG A 116 -15.31 1.19 20.60
C ARG A 116 -14.73 2.57 20.32
N LEU A 117 -13.50 2.66 19.82
CA LEU A 117 -12.86 3.94 19.48
C LEU A 117 -13.62 4.69 18.38
N VAL A 118 -14.09 4.01 17.33
CA VAL A 118 -14.90 4.62 16.27
C VAL A 118 -16.23 5.13 16.81
N ARG A 119 -16.91 4.37 17.68
CA ARG A 119 -18.14 4.82 18.35
C ARG A 119 -17.91 6.02 19.28
N ALA A 120 -16.78 6.06 19.98
CA ALA A 120 -16.41 7.19 20.83
C ALA A 120 -16.25 8.50 20.03
N GLN A 121 -15.96 8.41 18.73
CA GLN A 121 -15.93 9.57 17.82
C GLN A 121 -17.32 9.92 17.24
N GLY A 122 -18.40 9.27 17.69
CA GLY A 122 -19.77 9.47 17.20
C GLY A 122 -20.05 8.80 15.85
N ILE A 123 -19.22 7.85 15.43
CA ILE A 123 -19.29 7.19 14.13
C ILE A 123 -19.84 5.77 14.31
N THR A 124 -20.76 5.34 13.45
CA THR A 124 -21.25 3.96 13.44
C THR A 124 -20.32 3.05 12.62
N PRO A 125 -19.61 2.07 13.22
CA PRO A 125 -18.73 1.17 12.47
C PRO A 125 -19.52 0.06 11.77
N VAL A 126 -19.50 0.06 10.44
CA VAL A 126 -20.04 -0.99 9.56
C VAL A 126 -18.87 -1.85 9.05
N ILE A 127 -18.40 -2.73 9.92
CA ILE A 127 -17.26 -3.63 9.65
C ILE A 127 -17.78 -5.07 9.67
N ALA A 128 -17.48 -5.87 8.66
CA ALA A 128 -17.85 -7.28 8.64
C ALA A 128 -17.11 -8.04 9.77
N ARG A 129 -17.85 -8.87 10.52
CA ARG A 129 -17.25 -9.73 11.56
C ARG A 129 -16.36 -10.80 10.93
N ARG A 130 -15.24 -11.12 11.58
CA ARG A 130 -14.40 -12.28 11.24
C ARG A 130 -15.14 -13.58 11.61
N GLY A 131 -14.96 -14.62 10.81
CA GLY A 131 -15.57 -15.95 11.05
C GLY A 131 -17.05 -16.08 10.69
N VAL A 132 -17.71 -15.00 10.23
CA VAL A 132 -19.12 -15.04 9.80
C VAL A 132 -19.20 -15.05 8.27
N GLN A 133 -20.15 -15.84 7.72
CA GLN A 133 -20.38 -15.90 6.27
C GLN A 133 -20.69 -14.52 5.66
N HIS A 134 -20.33 -14.33 4.39
CA HIS A 134 -20.45 -13.05 3.68
C HIS A 134 -21.92 -12.65 3.50
N GLY A 135 -22.44 -11.76 4.37
CA GLY A 135 -23.83 -11.29 4.31
C GLY A 135 -24.02 -9.77 4.32
N SER A 136 -22.94 -8.98 4.34
CA SER A 136 -23.03 -7.54 4.65
C SER A 136 -23.27 -6.62 3.46
N GLY A 137 -23.38 -7.12 2.22
CA GLY A 137 -23.58 -6.28 1.02
C GLY A 137 -22.43 -5.27 0.75
N LEU A 138 -21.27 -5.46 1.39
CA LEU A 138 -20.15 -4.50 1.36
C LEU A 138 -19.50 -4.35 -0.02
N GLY A 139 -19.76 -5.24 -0.98
CA GLY A 139 -19.16 -5.18 -2.32
C GLY A 139 -19.48 -3.88 -3.05
N THR A 140 -20.74 -3.46 -3.06
CA THR A 140 -21.18 -2.24 -3.76
C THR A 140 -20.64 -0.96 -3.12
N VAL A 141 -20.53 -0.94 -1.79
CA VAL A 141 -20.03 0.24 -1.04
C VAL A 141 -18.51 0.34 -1.05
N ARG A 142 -17.80 -0.79 -1.20
CA ARG A 142 -16.33 -0.81 -1.28
C ARG A 142 -15.78 -0.53 -2.67
N CYS A 143 -16.52 -0.88 -3.72
CA CYS A 143 -16.08 -0.72 -5.11
C CYS A 143 -15.55 0.69 -5.44
N PRO A 144 -16.15 1.80 -4.96
CA PRO A 144 -15.59 3.14 -5.12
C PRO A 144 -14.24 3.35 -4.42
N ALA A 145 -14.10 2.89 -3.17
CA ALA A 145 -12.85 3.01 -2.42
C ALA A 145 -11.72 2.17 -3.05
N GLU A 146 -12.04 0.95 -3.48
CA GLU A 146 -11.10 0.05 -4.18
C GLU A 146 -10.64 0.64 -5.51
N ARG A 147 -11.55 1.27 -6.28
CA ARG A 147 -11.21 2.00 -7.52
C ARG A 147 -10.22 3.12 -7.26
N THR A 148 -10.47 3.96 -6.27
CA THR A 148 -9.58 5.06 -5.90
C THR A 148 -8.22 4.55 -5.42
N PHE A 149 -8.21 3.45 -4.66
CA PHE A 149 -6.98 2.78 -4.24
C PHE A 149 -6.17 2.23 -5.42
N ALA A 150 -6.83 1.70 -6.45
CA ALA A 150 -6.19 1.24 -7.67
C ALA A 150 -5.54 2.39 -8.45
N TRP A 151 -6.19 3.55 -8.55
CA TRP A 151 -5.59 4.75 -9.13
C TRP A 151 -4.36 5.21 -8.36
N LEU A 152 -4.42 5.22 -7.02
CA LEU A 152 -3.29 5.62 -6.17
C LEU A 152 -2.09 4.67 -6.28
N LYS A 153 -2.31 3.35 -6.40
CA LYS A 153 -1.21 2.41 -6.67
C LYS A 153 -0.53 2.67 -8.03
N GLY A 154 -1.26 3.24 -8.99
CA GLY A 154 -0.71 3.65 -10.27
C GLY A 154 0.26 4.83 -10.18
N VAL A 155 0.04 5.77 -9.25
CA VAL A 155 0.86 6.99 -9.14
C VAL A 155 2.20 6.76 -8.45
N GLU A 156 2.29 5.87 -7.46
CA GLU A 156 3.53 5.55 -6.72
C GLU A 156 4.63 4.97 -7.62
N ARG A 157 4.25 4.35 -8.75
CA ARG A 157 5.19 3.68 -9.65
C ARG A 157 5.70 4.58 -10.78
N ARG A 158 5.19 5.81 -10.89
CA ARG A 158 5.36 6.66 -12.08
C ARG A 158 6.07 7.96 -11.72
N ALA A 159 7.37 8.02 -12.04
CA ALA A 159 8.23 9.16 -11.77
C ALA A 159 7.72 10.49 -12.37
N ASP A 160 7.00 10.41 -13.50
CA ASP A 160 6.37 11.55 -14.17
C ASP A 160 5.25 12.20 -13.34
N VAL A 161 4.47 11.38 -12.61
CA VAL A 161 3.39 11.89 -11.76
C VAL A 161 3.95 12.50 -10.47
N HIS A 162 5.01 11.90 -9.91
CA HIS A 162 5.75 12.49 -8.79
C HIS A 162 6.30 13.88 -9.14
N GLN A 163 6.86 14.04 -10.34
CA GLN A 163 7.36 15.32 -10.82
C GLN A 163 6.22 16.35 -10.99
N ALA A 164 5.06 15.94 -11.52
CA ALA A 164 3.90 16.83 -11.66
C ALA A 164 3.39 17.33 -10.29
N ILE A 165 3.33 16.45 -9.28
CA ILE A 165 2.92 16.81 -7.92
C ILE A 165 3.93 17.78 -7.28
N LEU A 166 5.24 17.53 -7.44
CA LEU A 166 6.29 18.42 -6.95
C LEU A 166 6.21 19.81 -7.60
N SER A 167 6.03 19.87 -8.91
CA SER A 167 5.86 21.12 -9.64
C SER A 167 4.62 21.90 -9.16
N LEU A 168 3.48 21.21 -8.96
CA LEU A 168 2.28 21.84 -8.43
C LEU A 168 2.49 22.39 -7.01
N ALA A 169 3.18 21.65 -6.14
CA ALA A 169 3.51 22.09 -4.79
C ALA A 169 4.40 23.35 -4.80
N CYS A 170 5.43 23.38 -5.64
CA CYS A 170 6.28 24.56 -5.84
C CYS A 170 5.45 25.77 -6.31
N SER A 171 4.57 25.58 -7.30
CA SER A 171 3.69 26.66 -7.79
C SER A 171 2.77 27.22 -6.70
N LEU A 172 2.19 26.36 -5.85
CA LEU A 172 1.34 26.81 -4.74
C LEU A 172 2.11 27.58 -3.67
N ILE A 173 3.36 27.17 -3.37
CA ILE A 173 4.23 27.90 -2.44
C ILE A 173 4.56 29.29 -3.00
N CYS A 174 4.95 29.36 -4.28
CA CYS A 174 5.22 30.63 -4.97
C CYS A 174 3.99 31.54 -4.97
N LEU A 175 2.82 31.01 -5.33
CA LEU A 175 1.56 31.75 -5.33
C LEU A 175 1.23 32.32 -3.95
N ARG A 176 1.43 31.51 -2.90
CA ARG A 176 1.18 31.92 -1.51
C ARG A 176 2.16 32.99 -1.03
N LYS A 177 3.40 32.98 -1.52
CA LYS A 177 4.39 34.04 -1.27
C LYS A 177 4.09 35.32 -2.03
N LEU A 178 3.48 35.24 -3.21
CA LEU A 178 3.10 36.39 -4.02
C LEU A 178 1.80 37.06 -3.53
N ILE A 179 0.86 36.30 -2.96
CA ILE A 179 -0.43 36.82 -2.46
C ILE A 179 -0.33 37.39 -1.03
N LEU A 180 0.67 36.96 -0.26
CA LEU A 180 0.84 37.33 1.16
C LEU A 180 2.02 38.27 1.43
N ASN A 181 2.65 38.80 0.37
CA ASN A 181 3.52 39.98 0.39
C ASN A 181 2.79 41.13 -0.28
#